data_AF-A0A1S5Y1P0-F1
#
_entry.id   AF-A0A1S5Y1P0-F1
#
_cell.length_a   1.000
_cell.length_b   1.000
_cell.length_c   1.000
_cell.angle_alpha   90.00
_cell.angle_beta   90.00
_cell.angle_gamma   90.00
#
_symmetry.space_group_name_H-M   'P 1'
#
loop_
_entity.id
_entity.type
_entity.pdbx_description
1 polymer ?
#
loop_
_entity_poly.entity_id
_entity_poly.type
_entity_poly.pdbx_seq_one_letter_code
_entity_poly.pdbx_strand_id
1 'polypeptide(L)'
;MHIFHDTFPLVLGIAPRRYDAQAIREMAAGYEQFFRRNEPYALLYVTPTGAALPDAGARKLIASWLNSPRLLDFSSRLCVGSAAVVSNPVARNTLNALLMFWSPPWPLRAVQTVNQGLEYCFDVLRSQRLLPAARAGVLRRLVGEHVRDVL
;
A
#
# COMPACT_ATOMS: atom_id res chain seq x y z
N MET A 1 8.99 -3.51 7.73
CA MET A 1 7.67 -3.01 7.27
C MET A 1 6.60 -3.84 7.93
N HIS A 2 5.50 -3.25 8.39
CA HIS A 2 4.40 -4.02 8.98
C HIS A 2 3.26 -4.14 7.97
N ILE A 3 2.85 -5.37 7.70
CA ILE A 3 1.66 -5.66 6.90
C ILE A 3 0.67 -6.42 7.77
N PHE A 4 -0.58 -5.96 7.79
CA PHE A 4 -1.64 -6.54 8.61
C PHE A 4 -2.56 -7.39 7.75
N HIS A 5 -2.80 -8.63 8.18
CA HIS A 5 -3.51 -9.65 7.39
C HIS A 5 -4.97 -9.83 7.81
N ASP A 6 -5.31 -9.49 9.05
CA ASP A 6 -6.65 -9.51 9.63
C ASP A 6 -7.62 -8.50 8.99
N THR A 7 -7.07 -7.54 8.23
CA THR A 7 -7.82 -6.54 7.47
C THR A 7 -8.20 -7.00 6.05
N PHE A 8 -7.77 -8.17 5.58
CA PHE A 8 -8.05 -8.68 4.23
C PHE A 8 -9.56 -8.69 3.92
N PRO A 9 -10.06 -8.20 2.76
CA PRO A 9 -9.34 -7.95 1.51
C PRO A 9 -8.68 -6.58 1.40
N LEU A 10 -8.67 -5.79 2.47
CA LEU A 10 -7.82 -4.61 2.56
C LEU A 10 -6.47 -5.03 3.12
N VAL A 11 -5.41 -4.92 2.33
CA VAL A 11 -4.03 -5.07 2.81
C VAL A 11 -3.58 -3.71 3.34
N LEU A 12 -3.31 -3.61 4.64
CA LEU A 12 -2.70 -2.43 5.25
C LEU A 12 -1.19 -2.64 5.31
N GLY A 13 -0.43 -1.82 4.56
CA GLY A 13 1.02 -1.75 4.64
C GLY A 13 1.45 -0.45 5.33
N ILE A 14 2.23 -0.56 6.40
CA ILE A 14 2.85 0.60 7.06
C ILE A 14 4.35 0.60 6.73
N ALA A 15 4.78 1.66 6.04
CA ALA A 15 6.16 1.86 5.66
C ALA A 15 7.09 1.89 6.89
N PRO A 16 8.34 1.43 6.76
CA PRO A 16 9.32 1.60 7.83
C PRO A 16 9.67 3.10 7.99
N ARG A 17 10.11 3.50 9.18
CA ARG A 17 10.64 4.87 9.39
C ARG A 17 11.94 5.14 8.62
N ARG A 18 12.69 4.08 8.27
CA ARG A 18 13.89 4.14 7.42
C ARG A 18 13.87 2.96 6.47
N TYR A 19 14.16 3.21 5.20
CA TYR A 19 14.33 2.14 4.22
C TYR A 19 15.80 1.73 4.19
N ASP A 20 16.09 0.55 4.73
CA ASP A 20 17.36 -0.15 4.53
C ASP A 20 17.10 -1.47 3.78
N ALA A 21 18.18 -2.19 3.47
CA ALA A 21 18.08 -3.46 2.75
C ALA A 21 17.27 -4.51 3.52
N GLN A 22 17.28 -4.48 4.86
CA GLN A 22 16.51 -5.39 5.68
C GLN A 22 15.01 -5.09 5.57
N ALA A 23 14.62 -3.83 5.71
CA ALA A 23 13.23 -3.40 5.62
C ALA A 23 12.61 -3.74 4.25
N ILE A 24 13.41 -3.70 3.18
CA ILE A 24 12.98 -4.08 1.83
C ILE A 24 12.78 -5.60 1.72
N ARG A 25 13.67 -6.41 2.32
CA ARG A 25 13.50 -7.87 2.37
C ARG A 25 12.26 -8.27 3.16
N GLU A 26 12.05 -7.64 4.31
CA GLU A 26 10.84 -7.85 5.14
C GLU A 26 9.57 -7.46 4.39
N MET A 27 9.59 -6.34 3.68
CA MET A 27 8.50 -5.92 2.81
C MET A 27 8.21 -7.00 1.76
N ALA A 28 9.22 -7.43 1.00
CA ALA A 28 9.05 -8.47 -0.02
C ALA A 28 8.47 -9.76 0.56
N ALA A 29 8.98 -10.21 1.71
CA ALA A 29 8.51 -11.42 2.39
C ALA A 29 7.06 -11.29 2.88
N GLY A 30 6.65 -10.12 3.36
CA GLY A 30 5.26 -9.90 3.77
C GLY A 30 4.27 -9.93 2.61
N TYR A 31 4.68 -9.48 1.41
CA TYR A 31 3.84 -9.58 0.21
C TYR A 31 3.64 -11.02 -0.29
N GLU A 32 4.60 -11.91 -0.07
CA GLU A 32 4.50 -13.32 -0.50
C GLU A 32 3.30 -14.04 0.09
N GLN A 33 2.84 -13.67 1.28
CA GLN A 33 1.65 -14.28 1.87
C GLN A 33 0.38 -13.98 1.06
N PHE A 34 0.27 -12.78 0.48
CA PHE A 34 -0.85 -12.41 -0.38
C PHE A 34 -0.76 -13.07 -1.75
N PHE A 35 0.46 -13.21 -2.28
CA PHE A 35 0.67 -13.94 -3.53
C PHE A 35 0.26 -15.41 -3.40
N ARG A 36 0.57 -16.04 -2.26
CA ARG A 36 0.12 -17.41 -1.94
C ARG A 36 -1.39 -17.52 -1.77
N ARG A 37 -2.03 -16.50 -1.17
CA ARG A 37 -3.49 -16.46 -1.02
C ARG A 37 -4.18 -16.44 -2.39
N ASN A 38 -3.56 -15.79 -3.39
CA ASN A 38 -4.04 -15.72 -4.77
C ASN A 38 -5.50 -15.21 -4.91
N GLU A 39 -5.89 -14.29 -4.03
CA GLU A 39 -7.20 -13.65 -4.01
C GLU A 39 -7.07 -12.14 -4.28
N PRO A 40 -8.03 -11.50 -4.95
CA PRO A 40 -8.00 -10.07 -5.19
C PRO A 40 -8.03 -9.24 -3.89
N TYR A 41 -7.30 -8.12 -3.87
CA TYR A 41 -7.17 -7.24 -2.71
C TYR A 41 -7.01 -5.77 -3.09
N ALA A 42 -7.30 -4.87 -2.14
CA ALA A 42 -6.91 -3.47 -2.22
C ALA A 42 -5.78 -3.18 -1.23
N LEU A 43 -4.83 -2.31 -1.60
CA LEU A 43 -3.66 -1.98 -0.77
C LEU A 43 -3.74 -0.55 -0.25
N LEU A 44 -3.81 -0.38 1.07
CA LEU A 44 -3.60 0.90 1.73
C LEU A 44 -2.17 0.97 2.25
N TYR A 45 -1.36 1.85 1.67
CA TYR A 45 0.03 2.09 2.06
C TYR A 45 0.15 3.38 2.86
N VAL A 46 0.62 3.30 4.11
CA VAL A 46 0.76 4.44 5.01
C VAL A 46 2.23 4.71 5.30
N THR A 47 2.67 5.95 5.07
CA THR A 47 4.00 6.39 5.45
C THR A 47 3.95 7.06 6.83
N PRO A 48 4.67 6.57 7.85
CA PRO A 48 4.68 7.18 9.18
C PRO A 48 5.19 8.62 9.17
N THR A 49 4.71 9.43 10.12
CA THR A 49 5.22 10.79 10.33
C THR A 49 6.70 10.74 10.73
N GLY A 50 7.53 11.53 10.03
CA GLY A 50 8.98 11.57 10.25
C GLY A 50 9.75 10.40 9.63
N ALA A 51 9.14 9.62 8.74
CA ALA A 51 9.88 8.64 7.95
C ALA A 51 10.94 9.34 7.07
N ALA A 52 12.16 8.80 7.09
CA ALA A 52 13.24 9.27 6.25
C ALA A 52 13.02 8.85 4.79
N LEU A 53 13.39 9.73 3.85
CA LEU A 53 13.40 9.36 2.44
C LEU A 53 14.43 8.24 2.20
N PRO A 54 14.13 7.27 1.32
CA PRO A 54 15.10 6.26 0.94
C PRO A 54 16.30 6.91 0.23
N ASP A 55 17.51 6.49 0.62
CA ASP A 55 18.74 6.87 -0.07
C ASP A 55 18.82 6.22 -1.47
N ALA A 56 19.89 6.51 -2.23
CA ALA A 56 20.04 5.99 -3.58
C ALA A 56 20.09 4.45 -3.63
N GLY A 57 20.72 3.80 -2.65
CA GLY A 57 20.83 2.35 -2.57
C GLY A 57 19.47 1.71 -2.26
N ALA A 58 18.75 2.24 -1.27
CA ALA A 58 17.40 1.82 -0.92
C ALA A 58 16.43 2.04 -2.09
N ARG A 59 16.50 3.19 -2.78
CA ARG A 59 15.68 3.45 -3.99
C ARG A 59 15.94 2.43 -5.09
N LYS A 60 17.21 2.06 -5.34
CA LYS A 60 17.55 1.02 -6.33
C LYS A 60 16.98 -0.34 -5.94
N LEU A 61 17.07 -0.72 -4.67
CA LEU A 61 16.51 -1.97 -4.15
C LEU A 61 14.98 -1.98 -4.24
N ILE A 62 14.30 -0.88 -3.90
CA ILE A 62 12.85 -0.73 -4.06
C ILE A 62 12.48 -0.83 -5.55
N ALA A 63 13.21 -0.16 -6.44
CA ALA A 63 12.96 -0.21 -7.88
C ALA A 63 13.15 -1.63 -8.43
N SER A 64 14.21 -2.33 -8.05
CA SER A 64 14.43 -3.74 -8.40
C SER A 64 13.31 -4.64 -7.85
N TRP A 65 12.88 -4.32 -6.61
CA TRP A 65 11.63 -4.68 -5.97
C TRP A 65 10.42 -4.73 -6.92
N LEU A 66 9.98 -3.51 -7.19
CA LEU A 66 8.80 -3.12 -7.95
C LEU A 66 8.80 -3.66 -9.38
N ASN A 67 9.97 -3.84 -9.98
CA ASN A 67 10.14 -4.36 -11.34
C ASN A 67 10.40 -5.86 -11.40
N SER A 68 10.34 -6.58 -10.27
CA SER A 68 10.49 -8.04 -10.30
C SER A 68 9.29 -8.68 -11.06
N PRO A 69 9.53 -9.64 -11.98
CA PRO A 69 8.46 -10.25 -12.77
C PRO A 69 7.34 -10.83 -11.90
N ARG A 70 7.70 -11.38 -10.74
CA ARG A 70 6.77 -11.97 -9.77
C ARG A 70 5.81 -10.91 -9.21
N LEU A 71 6.33 -9.80 -8.71
CA LEU A 71 5.48 -8.73 -8.16
C LEU A 71 4.60 -8.11 -9.24
N LEU A 72 5.14 -7.90 -10.45
CA LEU A 72 4.38 -7.37 -11.58
C LEU A 72 3.22 -8.30 -11.96
N ASP A 73 3.46 -9.61 -12.11
CA ASP A 73 2.41 -10.59 -12.42
C ASP A 73 1.31 -10.60 -11.35
N PHE A 74 1.67 -10.82 -10.08
CA PHE A 74 0.69 -10.90 -9.01
C PHE A 74 -0.07 -9.59 -8.80
N SER A 75 0.63 -8.45 -8.79
CA SER A 75 -0.03 -7.18 -8.52
C SER A 75 -0.94 -6.77 -9.67
N SER A 76 -0.58 -7.05 -10.93
CA SER A 76 -1.44 -6.78 -12.08
C SER A 76 -2.75 -7.58 -12.07
N ARG A 77 -2.72 -8.80 -11.52
CA ARG A 77 -3.86 -9.71 -11.49
C ARG A 77 -4.73 -9.57 -10.25
N LEU A 78 -4.11 -9.29 -9.10
CA LEU A 78 -4.77 -9.38 -7.79
C LEU A 78 -4.99 -8.02 -7.13
N CYS A 79 -4.15 -7.00 -7.40
CA CYS A 79 -4.32 -5.70 -6.77
C CYS A 79 -5.37 -4.88 -7.53
N VAL A 80 -6.60 -4.87 -7.02
CA VAL A 80 -7.73 -4.17 -7.66
C VAL A 80 -7.65 -2.66 -7.47
N GLY A 81 -6.87 -2.19 -6.49
CA GLY A 81 -6.54 -0.78 -6.32
C GLY A 81 -5.63 -0.54 -5.11
N SER A 82 -4.88 0.55 -5.16
CA SER A 82 -3.96 0.94 -4.10
C SER A 82 -4.05 2.43 -3.77
N ALA A 83 -4.06 2.76 -2.49
CA ALA A 83 -3.92 4.12 -1.99
C ALA A 83 -2.58 4.29 -1.26
N ALA A 84 -1.79 5.29 -1.66
CA ALA A 84 -0.59 5.71 -0.93
C ALA A 84 -0.89 6.99 -0.14
N VAL A 85 -0.85 6.90 1.19
CA VAL A 85 -1.06 8.03 2.10
C VAL A 85 0.23 8.82 2.20
N VAL A 86 0.22 10.03 1.63
CA VAL A 86 1.33 10.97 1.59
C VAL A 86 0.83 12.30 2.13
N SER A 87 1.03 12.54 3.43
CA SER A 87 0.54 13.73 4.13
C SER A 87 1.20 15.02 3.60
N ASN A 88 2.50 14.97 3.34
CA ASN A 88 3.27 16.10 2.80
C ASN A 88 2.78 16.44 1.37
N PRO A 89 2.28 17.67 1.12
CA PRO A 89 1.73 18.05 -0.18
C PRO A 89 2.78 18.08 -1.30
N VAL A 90 4.03 18.44 -1.01
CA VAL A 90 5.12 18.45 -2.01
C VAL A 90 5.46 17.03 -2.44
N ALA A 91 5.62 16.11 -1.49
CA ALA A 91 5.87 14.70 -1.78
C ALA A 91 4.70 14.07 -2.53
N ARG A 92 3.46 14.39 -2.14
CA ARG A 92 2.24 13.90 -2.81
C ARG A 92 2.13 14.39 -4.25
N ASN A 93 2.38 15.68 -4.49
CA ASN A 93 2.37 16.24 -5.85
C ASN A 93 3.49 15.64 -6.71
N THR A 94 4.66 15.38 -6.13
CA THR A 94 5.77 14.70 -6.82
C THR A 94 5.37 13.28 -7.22
N LEU A 95 4.75 12.51 -6.32
CA LEU A 95 4.24 11.18 -6.63
C LEU A 95 3.16 11.23 -7.72
N ASN A 96 2.21 12.16 -7.63
CA ASN A 96 1.19 12.33 -8.67
C ASN A 96 1.81 12.67 -10.03
N ALA A 97 2.79 13.56 -10.08
CA ALA A 97 3.50 13.89 -11.32
C ALA A 97 4.23 12.67 -11.88
N LEU A 98 4.91 11.88 -11.04
CA LEU A 98 5.54 10.62 -11.44
C LEU A 98 4.51 9.66 -12.05
N LEU A 99 3.33 9.54 -11.44
CA LEU A 99 2.26 8.66 -11.92
C LEU A 99 1.66 9.09 -13.26
N MET A 100 1.89 10.32 -13.71
CA MET A 100 1.53 10.77 -15.06
C MET A 100 2.49 10.23 -16.14
N PHE A 101 3.76 10.03 -15.79
CA PHE A 101 4.79 9.54 -16.72
C PHE A 101 5.05 8.03 -16.60
N TRP A 102 4.63 7.44 -15.48
CA TRP A 102 4.79 6.01 -15.20
C TRP A 102 3.53 5.48 -14.54
N SER A 103 2.88 4.51 -15.16
CA SER A 103 1.74 3.81 -14.56
C SER A 103 2.19 2.45 -14.02
N PRO A 104 2.04 2.18 -12.71
CA PRO A 104 2.19 0.83 -12.21
C PRO A 104 1.13 -0.08 -12.87
N PRO A 105 1.36 -1.40 -12.96
CA PRO A 105 0.39 -2.32 -13.55
C PRO A 105 -0.86 -2.57 -12.69
N TRP A 106 -0.98 -1.88 -11.55
CA TRP A 106 -2.16 -1.84 -10.70
C TRP A 106 -2.61 -0.39 -10.50
N PRO A 107 -3.91 -0.12 -10.25
CA PRO A 107 -4.37 1.24 -9.97
C PRO A 107 -3.73 1.78 -8.69
N LEU A 108 -3.11 2.95 -8.75
CA LEU A 108 -2.50 3.62 -7.60
C LEU A 108 -2.98 5.06 -7.50
N ARG A 109 -3.41 5.45 -6.30
CA ARG A 109 -3.83 6.83 -5.97
C ARG A 109 -3.04 7.36 -4.79
N ALA A 110 -2.37 8.50 -4.96
CA ALA A 110 -1.80 9.23 -3.83
C ALA A 110 -2.91 10.02 -3.13
N VAL A 111 -3.03 9.88 -1.81
CA VAL A 111 -4.05 10.54 -0.97
C VAL A 111 -3.40 11.27 0.19
N GLN A 112 -4.09 12.23 0.78
CA GLN A 112 -3.55 13.02 1.90
C GLN A 112 -3.72 12.32 3.25
N THR A 113 -4.84 11.61 3.43
CA THR A 113 -5.21 11.02 4.71
C THR A 113 -5.55 9.54 4.59
N VAL A 114 -5.44 8.83 5.72
CA VAL A 114 -5.86 7.42 5.81
C VAL A 114 -7.35 7.26 5.50
N ASN A 115 -8.19 8.19 5.92
CA ASN A 115 -9.63 8.14 5.63
C ASN A 115 -9.92 8.21 4.13
N GLN A 116 -9.25 9.12 3.39
CA GLN A 116 -9.37 9.18 1.93
C GLN A 116 -8.87 7.91 1.25
N GLY A 117 -7.78 7.32 1.76
CA GLY A 117 -7.26 6.05 1.26
C GLY A 117 -8.21 4.89 1.50
N LEU A 118 -8.82 4.82 2.69
CA LEU A 118 -9.84 3.83 3.03
C LEU A 118 -11.07 3.96 2.15
N GLU A 119 -11.57 5.18 1.93
CA GLU A 119 -12.71 5.42 1.04
C GLU A 119 -12.43 4.91 -0.36
N TYR A 120 -11.29 5.29 -0.94
CA TYR A 120 -10.89 4.79 -2.25
C TYR A 120 -10.79 3.25 -2.30
N CYS A 121 -10.08 2.64 -1.35
CA CYS A 121 -9.92 1.20 -1.33
C CYS A 121 -11.26 0.48 -1.13
N PHE A 122 -12.16 1.01 -0.29
CA PHE A 122 -13.48 0.43 -0.08
C PHE A 122 -14.36 0.55 -1.30
N ASP A 123 -14.32 1.67 -2.02
CA ASP A 123 -15.11 1.84 -3.25
C ASP A 123 -14.65 0.87 -4.33
N VAL A 124 -13.34 0.68 -4.48
CA VAL A 124 -12.76 -0.34 -5.38
C VAL A 124 -13.15 -1.75 -4.95
N LEU A 125 -13.04 -2.09 -3.67
CA LEU A 125 -13.43 -3.42 -3.20
C LEU A 125 -14.93 -3.68 -3.35
N ARG A 126 -15.78 -2.67 -3.16
CA ARG A 126 -17.23 -2.78 -3.36
C ARG A 126 -17.59 -2.95 -4.82
N SER A 127 -16.95 -2.23 -5.73
CA SER A 127 -17.21 -2.37 -7.17
C SER A 127 -16.87 -3.77 -7.67
N GLN A 128 -15.90 -4.43 -7.04
CA GLN A 128 -15.51 -5.83 -7.27
C GLN A 128 -16.30 -6.85 -6.42
N ARG A 129 -17.27 -6.40 -5.61
CA ARG A 129 -18.07 -7.23 -4.68
C ARG A 129 -17.25 -8.00 -3.63
N LEU A 130 -16.06 -7.50 -3.28
CA LEU A 130 -15.14 -8.11 -2.32
C LEU A 130 -15.36 -7.61 -0.88
N LEU A 131 -16.04 -6.47 -0.70
CA LEU A 131 -16.29 -5.88 0.62
C LEU A 131 -17.79 -5.86 0.98
N PRO A 132 -18.27 -6.78 1.82
CA PRO A 132 -19.62 -6.70 2.38
C PRO A 132 -19.79 -5.43 3.21
N ALA A 133 -20.96 -4.78 3.10
CA ALA A 133 -21.24 -3.51 3.80
C ALA A 133 -21.01 -3.59 5.32
N ALA A 134 -21.42 -4.70 5.94
CA ALA A 134 -21.25 -4.96 7.38
C ALA A 134 -19.77 -4.99 7.83
N ARG A 135 -18.83 -5.25 6.90
CA ARG A 135 -17.41 -5.41 7.23
C ARG A 135 -16.61 -4.12 7.16
N ALA A 136 -17.10 -3.11 6.41
CA ALA A 136 -16.40 -1.84 6.23
C ALA A 136 -16.13 -1.11 7.58
N GLY A 137 -17.11 -1.11 8.49
CA GLY A 137 -16.96 -0.51 9.81
C GLY A 137 -15.92 -1.21 10.70
N VAL A 138 -15.83 -2.54 10.59
CA VAL A 138 -14.83 -3.34 11.31
C VAL A 138 -13.42 -3.04 10.79
N LEU A 139 -13.24 -3.03 9.46
CA LEU A 139 -11.95 -2.74 8.84
C LEU A 139 -11.48 -1.32 9.16
N ARG A 140 -12.37 -0.33 9.13
CA ARG A 140 -12.01 1.06 9.49
C ARG A 140 -11.50 1.16 10.93
N ARG A 141 -12.11 0.41 11.86
CA ARG A 141 -11.66 0.36 13.26
C ARG A 141 -10.29 -0.31 13.41
N LEU A 142 -10.09 -1.49 12.81
CA LEU A 142 -8.80 -2.20 12.85
C LEU A 142 -7.67 -1.36 12.25
N VAL A 143 -7.91 -0.73 11.09
CA VAL A 143 -6.93 0.18 10.48
C VAL A 143 -6.66 1.38 11.40
N GLY A 144 -7.69 1.95 12.02
CA GLY A 144 -7.53 3.03 12.99
C GLY A 144 -6.69 2.63 14.21
N GLU A 145 -6.80 1.39 14.68
CA GLU A 145 -5.98 0.84 15.77
C GLU A 145 -4.51 0.70 15.34
N HIS A 146 -4.24 0.13 14.17
CA HIS A 146 -2.87 -0.03 13.67
C HIS A 146 -2.16 1.27 13.30
N VAL A 147 -2.92 2.27 12.85
CA VAL A 147 -2.39 3.55 12.36
C VAL A 147 -2.15 4.55 13.48
N ARG A 148 -2.85 4.42 14.63
CA ARG A 148 -2.78 5.37 15.74
C ARG A 148 -1.36 5.62 16.25
N ASP A 149 -0.51 4.60 16.20
CA ASP A 149 0.84 4.66 16.76
C ASP A 149 1.90 5.17 15.76
N VAL A 150 1.51 5.46 14.50
CA VAL A 150 2.45 5.79 13.42
C VAL A 150 2.20 7.12 12.71
N LEU A 151 1.02 7.72 12.85
CA LEU A 151 0.71 9.07 12.35
C LEU A 151 0.93 10.12 13.45
#